data_AF-A0A8B9JD66-F1
#
_entry.id   AF-A0A8B9JD66-F1
#
_cell.length_a   1.000
_cell.length_b   1.000
_cell.length_c   1.000
_cell.angle_alpha   90.00
_cell.angle_beta   90.00
_cell.angle_gamma   90.00
#
_symmetry.space_group_name_H-M   'P 1'
#
loop_
_entity.id
_entity.type
_entity.pdbx_description
1 polymer ?
#
loop_
_entity_poly.entity_id
_entity_poly.type
_entity_poly.pdbx_seq_one_letter_code
_entity_poly.pdbx_strand_id
1 'polypeptide(L)'
;MILLEINNRIVEETLIPYPYHLKKKHTLKHPIAHSYTDILPVYHNFDGVLYHISNPNGDKTKVMISISLKFYKELQEHGADEVLIPLAAFSRCS
;
A
#
# COMPACT_ATOMS: atom_id res chain seq x y z
N MET A 1 -18.02 -7.99 12.46
CA MET A 1 -18.34 -6.61 12.89
C MET A 1 -19.61 -6.19 12.16
N ILE A 2 -20.59 -5.56 12.83
CA ILE A 2 -21.87 -5.15 12.16
C ILE A 2 -21.63 -3.98 11.19
N LEU A 3 -20.65 -3.12 11.49
CA LEU A 3 -20.15 -2.08 10.59
C LEU A 3 -18.95 -2.59 9.79
N LEU A 4 -18.82 -2.13 8.53
CA LEU A 4 -17.66 -2.43 7.69
C LEU A 4 -16.43 -1.63 8.18
N GLU A 5 -15.27 -2.28 8.15
CA GLU A 5 -14.00 -1.60 8.39
C GLU A 5 -13.65 -0.74 7.18
N ILE A 6 -13.27 0.51 7.42
CA ILE A 6 -12.92 1.48 6.37
C ILE A 6 -11.50 1.21 5.85
N ASN A 7 -10.59 0.86 6.74
CA ASN A 7 -9.20 0.64 6.40
C ASN A 7 -8.99 -0.78 5.87
N ASN A 8 -8.13 -0.90 4.87
CA ASN A 8 -7.76 -2.21 4.35
C ASN A 8 -6.71 -2.85 5.26
N ARG A 9 -7.13 -3.82 6.09
CA ARG A 9 -6.23 -4.57 6.99
C ARG A 9 -5.05 -5.20 6.29
N ILE A 10 -5.21 -5.69 5.07
CA ILE A 10 -4.12 -6.35 4.32
C ILE A 10 -3.02 -5.33 4.05
N VAL A 11 -3.38 -4.11 3.66
CA VAL A 11 -2.41 -3.02 3.43
C VAL A 11 -1.73 -2.61 4.74
N GLU A 12 -2.49 -2.45 5.82
CA GLU A 12 -1.94 -2.09 7.14
C GLU A 12 -0.96 -3.14 7.67
N GLU A 13 -1.37 -4.40 7.70
CA GLU A 13 -0.55 -5.52 8.18
C GLU A 13 0.72 -5.71 7.33
N THR A 14 0.68 -5.36 6.05
CA THR A 14 1.86 -5.39 5.16
C THR A 14 2.81 -4.22 5.43
N LEU A 15 2.29 -3.02 5.71
CA LEU A 15 3.10 -1.80 5.85
C LEU A 15 3.63 -1.55 7.27
N ILE A 16 2.86 -1.85 8.32
CA ILE A 16 3.26 -1.67 9.71
C ILE A 16 4.63 -2.31 10.03
N PRO A 17 4.93 -3.55 9.62
CA PRO A 17 6.21 -4.17 9.94
C PRO A 17 7.37 -3.63 9.07
N TYR A 18 7.10 -3.08 7.89
CA TYR A 18 8.12 -2.70 6.91
C TYR A 18 9.22 -1.76 7.44
N PRO A 19 8.93 -0.61 8.10
CA PRO A 19 9.96 0.28 8.64
C PRO A 19 10.76 -0.35 9.79
N TYR A 20 10.17 -1.29 10.55
CA TYR A 20 10.86 -2.03 11.59
C TYR A 20 11.92 -2.98 10.99
N HIS A 21 11.57 -3.66 9.89
CA HIS A 21 12.49 -4.55 9.17
C HIS A 21 13.64 -3.78 8.51
N LEU A 22 13.41 -2.58 7.97
CA LEU A 22 14.46 -1.75 7.39
C LEU A 22 15.49 -1.25 8.42
N LYS A 23 15.09 -1.01 9.68
CA LYS A 23 16.00 -0.57 10.75
C LYS A 23 16.89 -1.71 11.28
N LYS A 24 16.41 -2.95 11.27
CA LYS A 24 17.17 -4.15 11.68
C LYS A 24 17.93 -4.77 10.50
N LYS A 25 18.93 -4.08 9.96
CA LYS A 25 19.66 -4.50 8.75
C LYS A 25 20.37 -5.88 8.76
N HIS A 26 20.43 -6.67 9.84
CA HIS A 26 21.34 -7.83 9.85
C HIS A 26 20.94 -9.15 10.52
N THR A 27 19.76 -9.34 11.15
CA THR A 27 19.56 -10.55 11.99
C THR A 27 18.15 -11.13 12.05
N LEU A 28 17.37 -11.15 10.96
CA LEU A 28 16.07 -11.84 10.99
C LEU A 28 15.97 -12.86 9.84
N LYS A 29 16.51 -14.06 10.09
CA LYS A 29 16.03 -15.31 9.50
C LYS A 29 14.69 -15.67 10.16
N HIS A 30 13.64 -14.90 9.91
CA HIS A 30 12.28 -15.33 10.24
C HIS A 30 11.58 -15.78 8.95
N PRO A 31 10.86 -16.91 8.97
CA PRO A 31 10.23 -17.53 7.80
C PRO A 31 9.02 -16.74 7.27
N ILE A 32 8.79 -15.51 7.75
CA ILE A 32 7.80 -14.56 7.21
C ILE A 32 8.51 -13.47 6.38
N ALA A 33 9.85 -13.53 6.25
CA ALA A 33 10.59 -12.84 5.21
C ALA A 33 10.44 -13.52 3.83
N HIS A 34 9.25 -14.04 3.53
CA HIS A 34 8.90 -14.47 2.18
C HIS A 34 8.70 -13.20 1.35
N SER A 35 9.70 -12.90 0.52
CA SER A 35 9.61 -12.04 -0.67
C SER A 35 9.03 -10.64 -0.44
N TYR A 36 9.83 -9.72 0.08
CA TYR A 36 9.60 -8.27 -0.03
C TYR A 36 9.74 -7.77 -1.49
N THR A 37 9.28 -8.53 -2.50
CA THR A 37 9.44 -8.41 -3.97
C THR A 37 9.19 -9.82 -4.53
N ASP A 38 8.13 -10.16 -5.30
CA ASP A 38 7.87 -9.71 -6.68
C ASP A 38 6.40 -10.06 -7.10
N ILE A 39 5.42 -9.18 -6.87
CA ILE A 39 3.97 -9.35 -7.21
C ILE A 39 3.19 -10.14 -6.14
N LEU A 40 2.68 -9.43 -5.12
CA LEU A 40 1.58 -9.95 -4.31
C LEU A 40 0.28 -9.99 -5.16
N PRO A 41 -0.63 -10.95 -4.91
CA PRO A 41 -1.87 -11.09 -5.67
C PRO A 41 -2.67 -9.80 -5.60
N VAL A 42 -3.31 -9.45 -6.72
CA VAL A 42 -4.23 -8.34 -6.78
C VAL A 42 -5.36 -8.57 -5.78
N TYR A 43 -5.34 -7.82 -4.67
CA TYR A 43 -6.38 -7.93 -3.66
C TYR A 43 -7.61 -7.19 -4.15
N HIS A 44 -8.70 -7.94 -4.28
CA HIS A 44 -10.00 -7.39 -4.57
C HIS A 44 -10.58 -6.86 -3.26
N ASN A 45 -10.93 -5.58 -3.24
CA ASN A 45 -11.74 -4.98 -2.19
C ASN A 45 -13.18 -4.78 -2.71
N PHE A 46 -14.06 -4.23 -1.87
CA PHE A 46 -15.40 -3.82 -2.29
C PHE A 46 -15.37 -2.94 -3.57
N ASP A 47 -16.43 -3.01 -4.37
CA ASP A 47 -16.61 -2.28 -5.64
C ASP A 47 -15.58 -2.62 -6.74
N GLY A 48 -14.87 -3.75 -6.61
CA GLY A 48 -13.92 -4.21 -7.61
C GLY A 48 -12.63 -3.39 -7.65
N VAL A 49 -12.29 -2.74 -6.53
CA VAL A 49 -11.02 -2.03 -6.34
C VAL A 49 -9.89 -3.05 -6.24
N LEU A 50 -8.77 -2.76 -6.91
CA LEU A 50 -7.61 -3.63 -7.00
C LEU A 50 -6.40 -2.95 -6.36
N TYR A 51 -5.76 -3.65 -5.42
CA TYR A 51 -4.50 -3.20 -4.82
C TYR A 51 -3.33 -4.01 -5.36
N HIS A 52 -2.21 -3.34 -5.63
CA HIS A 52 -0.95 -3.94 -6.00
C HIS A 52 0.18 -3.37 -5.13
N ILE A 53 0.84 -4.24 -4.38
CA ILE A 53 1.98 -3.89 -3.52
C ILE A 53 3.22 -4.53 -4.14
N SER A 54 4.22 -3.71 -4.44
CA SER A 54 5.45 -4.14 -5.10
C SER A 54 6.63 -3.30 -4.66
N ASN A 55 7.82 -3.67 -5.08
CA ASN A 55 8.99 -2.83 -4.89
C ASN A 55 9.44 -2.31 -6.26
N PRO A 56 9.53 -0.99 -6.42
CA PRO A 56 9.90 -0.42 -7.69
C PRO A 56 11.32 -0.84 -8.05
N ASN A 57 11.52 -1.31 -9.28
CA ASN A 57 12.83 -1.70 -9.82
C ASN A 57 13.55 -2.80 -9.01
N GLY A 58 12.81 -3.60 -8.24
CA GLY A 58 13.38 -4.65 -7.38
C GLY A 58 14.11 -4.11 -6.13
N ASP A 59 13.99 -2.81 -5.84
CA ASP A 59 14.63 -2.20 -4.67
C ASP A 59 13.88 -2.54 -3.38
N LYS A 60 14.38 -3.56 -2.66
CA LYS A 60 13.81 -4.04 -1.38
C LYS A 60 13.79 -3.00 -0.26
N THR A 61 14.41 -1.83 -0.46
CA THR A 61 14.35 -0.70 0.48
C THR A 61 13.16 0.22 0.23
N LYS A 62 12.50 0.10 -0.92
CA LYS A 62 11.32 0.90 -1.29
C LYS A 62 10.10 0.01 -1.48
N VAL A 63 8.94 0.52 -1.08
CA VAL A 63 7.64 -0.10 -1.35
C VAL A 63 6.80 0.88 -2.15
N MET A 64 6.17 0.36 -3.19
CA MET A 64 5.19 1.06 -4.02
C MET A 64 3.85 0.39 -3.86
N ILE A 65 2.83 1.19 -3.59
CA ILE A 65 1.44 0.75 -3.49
C ILE A 65 0.69 1.42 -4.63
N SER A 66 0.02 0.61 -5.44
CA SER A 66 -0.83 1.06 -6.53
C SER A 66 -2.26 0.63 -6.24
N ILE A 67 -3.20 1.53 -6.51
CA ILE A 67 -4.64 1.30 -6.38
C ILE A 67 -5.26 1.51 -7.75
N SER A 68 -6.09 0.58 -8.21
CA SER A 68 -6.83 0.69 -9.46
C SER A 68 -8.32 0.64 -9.18
N LEU A 69 -9.04 1.65 -9.67
CA LEU A 69 -10.49 1.76 -9.62
C LEU A 69 -11.02 1.91 -11.06
N LYS A 70 -12.08 1.19 -11.40
CA LYS A 70 -12.69 1.25 -12.75
C LYS A 70 -13.20 2.65 -13.11
N PHE A 71 -13.64 3.41 -12.11
CA PHE A 71 -14.26 4.73 -12.24
C PHE A 71 -13.35 5.86 -11.73
N TYR A 72 -12.03 5.66 -11.67
CA TYR A 72 -11.10 6.71 -11.21
C TYR A 72 -11.21 8.00 -12.03
N LYS A 73 -11.46 7.89 -13.35
CA LYS A 73 -11.64 9.06 -14.23
C LYS A 73 -12.82 9.94 -13.80
N GLU A 74 -13.94 9.33 -13.42
CA GLU A 74 -15.12 10.06 -12.96
C GLU A 74 -14.84 10.76 -11.62
N LEU A 75 -14.08 10.13 -10.72
CA LEU A 75 -13.63 10.77 -9.48
C LEU A 75 -12.67 11.94 -9.75
N GLN A 76 -11.80 11.79 -10.75
CA GLN A 76 -10.85 12.81 -11.16
C GLN A 76 -11.56 14.08 -11.64
N GLU A 77 -12.67 13.93 -12.39
CA GLU A 77 -13.52 15.06 -12.82
C GLU A 77 -14.14 15.84 -11.65
N HIS A 78 -14.27 15.21 -10.48
CA HIS A 78 -14.78 15.81 -9.25
C HIS A 78 -13.66 16.25 -8.27
N GLY A 79 -12.42 16.36 -8.75
CA GLY A 79 -11.30 16.90 -7.96
C GLY A 79 -10.59 15.88 -7.06
N ALA A 80 -10.66 14.57 -7.35
CA ALA A 80 -9.95 13.56 -6.56
C ALA A 80 -8.43 13.83 -6.44
N ASP A 81 -7.80 14.32 -7.50
CA ASP A 81 -6.37 14.64 -7.50
C ASP A 81 -6.03 15.78 -6.51
N GLU A 82 -6.93 16.76 -6.37
CA GLU A 82 -6.77 17.89 -5.45
C GLU A 82 -6.81 17.45 -3.99
N VAL A 83 -7.44 16.31 -3.70
CA VAL A 83 -7.48 15.72 -2.36
C VAL A 83 -6.26 14.81 -2.13
N LEU A 84 -5.86 14.05 -3.14
CA LEU A 84 -4.76 13.08 -3.03
C LEU A 84 -3.38 13.75 -2.94
N ILE A 85 -3.15 14.84 -3.69
CA ILE A 85 -1.85 15.53 -3.71
C ILE A 85 -1.50 16.13 -2.33
N PRO A 86 -2.39 16.88 -1.64
CA PRO A 86 -2.12 17.41 -0.30
C PRO A 86 -1.94 16.32 0.76
N LEU A 87 -2.71 15.22 0.69
CA LEU A 87 -2.55 14.08 1.62
C LEU A 87 -1.14 13.48 1.52
N ALA A 88 -0.60 13.34 0.31
CA ALA A 88 0.77 12.86 0.09
C ALA A 88 1.87 13.86 0.50
N ALA A 89 1.54 15.15 0.55
CA ALA A 89 2.45 16.21 1.00
C ALA A 89 2.46 16.33 2.53
N PHE A 90 1.32 16.18 3.18
CA PHE A 90 1.18 16.28 4.64
C PHE A 90 2.03 15.23 5.37
N SER A 91 2.15 14.02 4.81
CA SER A 91 2.97 12.94 5.39
C SER A 91 4.49 13.18 5.35
N ARG A 92 4.98 14.24 4.68
CA ARG A 92 6.41 14.59 4.63
C ARG A 92 6.81 15.68 5.64
N CYS A 93 5.85 16.28 6.33
CA CYS A 93 6.08 17.38 7.28
C CYS A 93 5.99 16.95 8.76
N SER A 94 6.12 15.66 9.08
CA SER A 94 6.10 15.14 10.46
C SER A 94 7.28 14.22 10.74
#